data_AF-A0A6I7QTD8-F1
#
_entry.id   AF-A0A6I7QTD8-F1
#
_cell.length_a   1.000
_cell.length_b   1.000
_cell.length_c   1.000
_cell.angle_alpha   90.00
_cell.angle_beta   90.00
_cell.angle_gamma   90.00
#
_symmetry.space_group_name_H-M   'P 1'
#
loop_
_entity.id
_entity.type
_entity.pdbx_description
1 polymer ?
#
loop_
_entity_poly.entity_id
_entity_poly.type
_entity_poly.pdbx_seq_one_letter_code
_entity_poly.pdbx_strand_id
1 'polypeptide(L)'
;MKVPRTIWGLLALGVLSCASSPDRSPAPTPPEEPVQPPTLDVVMRDLTPRAGRPLFLGVSPRLHNREDEVNLALLHAAEQASRYTRMFARYRFVTQRGGGAVGYLDDIQADWDAAFADELVQRVEALETFRDEQGTYVVATVDGIPPAPVVEIDTLHGPGEPEWVSRPPVIPGFIVTVGATRRSRRIRDSLDTADQDALKEILLQAQSTVRMIEDRRDIDRVGTLETTTAAQEAEAVLRQFLVLARYAPPDGGYYYSLVVAREE
;
A
#
# COMPACT_ATOMS: atom_id res chain seq x y z
N MET A 1 -87.67 39.35 -56.67
CA MET A 1 -88.10 40.35 -55.66
C MET A 1 -86.93 40.67 -54.76
N LYS A 2 -86.69 41.97 -54.53
CA LYS A 2 -86.02 42.61 -53.37
C LYS A 2 -84.54 42.28 -53.06
N VAL A 3 -83.74 43.33 -53.27
CA VAL A 3 -82.48 43.78 -52.63
C VAL A 3 -82.63 43.86 -51.08
N PRO A 4 -81.64 44.31 -50.26
CA PRO A 4 -80.24 43.94 -49.95
C PRO A 4 -80.07 43.51 -48.45
N ARG A 5 -78.83 43.23 -47.97
CA ARG A 5 -78.19 43.98 -46.86
C ARG A 5 -76.80 43.45 -46.43
N THR A 6 -75.89 44.40 -46.46
CA THR A 6 -74.61 44.60 -45.74
C THR A 6 -74.61 44.17 -44.27
N ILE A 7 -73.52 43.54 -43.80
CA ILE A 7 -72.94 43.72 -42.44
C ILE A 7 -71.40 43.60 -42.52
N TRP A 8 -70.75 44.52 -41.80
CA TRP A 8 -69.32 44.75 -41.58
C TRP A 8 -68.60 43.65 -40.79
N GLY A 9 -67.26 43.59 -40.86
CA GLY A 9 -66.49 42.93 -39.80
C GLY A 9 -64.98 42.76 -40.03
N LEU A 10 -64.22 43.76 -39.55
CA LEU A 10 -62.85 43.70 -39.00
C LEU A 10 -61.62 43.30 -39.84
N LEU A 11 -60.71 44.29 -39.89
CA LEU A 11 -59.25 44.19 -39.93
C LEU A 11 -58.67 43.13 -38.97
N ALA A 12 -57.62 42.44 -39.45
CA ALA A 12 -56.41 42.20 -38.67
C ALA A 12 -55.21 42.04 -39.63
N LEU A 13 -54.41 43.10 -39.77
CA LEU A 13 -53.07 43.03 -40.35
C LEU A 13 -52.17 42.24 -39.38
N GLY A 14 -51.74 41.05 -39.78
CA GLY A 14 -50.66 40.33 -39.11
C GLY A 14 -49.31 40.90 -39.55
N VAL A 15 -48.69 41.71 -38.69
CA VAL A 15 -47.28 42.10 -38.84
C VAL A 15 -46.45 40.95 -38.25
N LEU A 16 -45.75 40.21 -39.12
CA LEU A 16 -44.71 39.26 -38.74
C LEU A 16 -43.55 40.04 -38.10
N SER A 17 -43.48 40.03 -36.77
CA SER A 17 -42.33 40.48 -36.02
C SER A 17 -41.26 39.38 -36.04
N CYS A 18 -40.19 39.61 -36.79
CA CYS A 18 -38.97 38.82 -36.71
C CYS A 18 -38.28 39.11 -35.37
N ALA A 19 -38.52 38.28 -34.36
CA ALA A 19 -37.72 38.28 -33.14
C ALA A 19 -36.39 37.56 -33.41
N SER A 20 -35.34 38.32 -33.66
CA SER A 20 -33.96 37.84 -33.61
C SER A 20 -33.65 37.36 -32.19
N SER A 21 -33.35 36.07 -32.03
CA SER A 21 -32.86 35.52 -30.77
C SER A 21 -31.53 36.18 -30.40
N PRO A 22 -31.33 36.59 -29.13
CA PRO A 22 -30.06 37.15 -28.70
C PRO A 22 -28.99 36.05 -28.73
N ASP A 23 -27.87 36.40 -29.34
CA ASP A 23 -26.63 35.63 -29.40
C ASP A 23 -26.18 35.29 -27.97
N ARG A 24 -26.31 34.02 -27.61
CA ARG A 24 -25.97 33.52 -26.27
C ARG A 24 -24.48 33.20 -26.29
N SER A 25 -23.65 34.21 -25.96
CA SER A 25 -22.22 34.01 -25.72
C SER A 25 -22.00 32.74 -24.89
N PRO A 26 -21.13 31.82 -25.31
CA PRO A 26 -20.79 30.65 -24.52
C PRO A 26 -20.25 31.14 -23.16
N ALA A 27 -20.82 30.59 -22.09
CA ALA A 27 -20.35 30.88 -20.74
C ALA A 27 -18.84 30.60 -20.67
N PRO A 28 -18.04 31.46 -20.01
CA PRO A 28 -16.62 31.18 -19.82
C PRO A 28 -16.48 29.83 -19.13
N THR A 29 -15.70 28.95 -19.75
CA THR A 29 -15.31 27.66 -19.15
C THR A 29 -14.81 27.92 -17.74
N PRO A 30 -15.34 27.24 -16.71
CA PRO A 30 -14.83 27.41 -15.35
C PRO A 30 -13.32 27.17 -15.36
N PRO A 31 -12.54 27.98 -14.62
CA PRO A 31 -11.11 27.78 -14.53
C PRO A 31 -10.85 26.35 -14.06
N GLU A 32 -10.08 25.61 -14.84
CA GLU A 32 -9.62 24.27 -14.54
C GLU A 32 -8.95 24.34 -13.15
N GLU A 33 -9.58 23.75 -12.13
CA GLU A 33 -9.01 23.74 -10.79
C GLU A 33 -7.63 23.09 -10.87
N PRO A 34 -6.58 23.72 -10.30
CA PRO A 34 -5.25 23.13 -10.32
C PRO A 34 -5.32 21.78 -9.62
N VAL A 35 -5.11 20.69 -10.38
CA VAL A 35 -5.03 19.33 -9.86
C VAL A 35 -3.89 19.31 -8.84
N GLN A 36 -4.22 19.29 -7.55
CA GLN A 36 -3.22 19.17 -6.51
C GLN A 36 -2.50 17.83 -6.69
N PRO A 37 -1.16 17.79 -6.59
CA PRO A 37 -0.43 16.54 -6.65
C PRO A 37 -0.92 15.62 -5.52
N PRO A 38 -1.02 14.30 -5.76
CA PRO A 38 -1.48 13.36 -4.76
C PRO A 38 -0.59 13.43 -3.52
N THR A 39 -1.21 13.39 -2.34
CA THR A 39 -0.48 13.30 -1.08
C THR A 39 -0.02 11.87 -0.83
N LEU A 40 0.97 11.69 0.05
CA LEU A 40 1.46 10.35 0.44
C LEU A 40 0.32 9.44 0.90
N ASP A 41 -0.61 9.97 1.70
CA ASP A 41 -1.73 9.20 2.24
C ASP A 41 -2.66 8.67 1.13
N VAL A 42 -2.83 9.43 0.05
CA VAL A 42 -3.64 9.01 -1.11
C VAL A 42 -2.95 7.87 -1.85
N VAL A 43 -1.65 8.00 -2.08
CA VAL A 43 -0.84 6.97 -2.76
C VAL A 43 -0.75 5.69 -1.93
N MET A 44 -0.50 5.81 -0.64
CA MET A 44 -0.38 4.66 0.25
C MET A 44 -1.65 3.82 0.27
N ARG A 45 -2.83 4.44 0.17
CA ARG A 45 -4.12 3.74 0.24
C ARG A 45 -4.32 2.73 -0.89
N ASP A 46 -3.68 2.92 -2.03
CA ASP A 46 -3.85 2.05 -3.19
C ASP A 46 -2.54 1.87 -3.96
N LEU A 47 -1.88 0.75 -3.71
CA LEU A 47 -0.73 0.24 -4.43
C LEU A 47 -1.10 -1.03 -5.20
N THR A 48 -2.38 -1.22 -5.53
CA THR A 48 -2.80 -2.39 -6.30
C THR A 48 -2.17 -2.39 -7.70
N PRO A 49 -1.93 -3.58 -8.29
CA PRO A 49 -1.35 -3.68 -9.61
C PRO A 49 -2.14 -2.93 -10.69
N ARG A 50 -1.46 -2.12 -11.51
CA ARG A 50 -2.06 -1.42 -12.65
C ARG A 50 -1.75 -2.18 -13.94
N ALA A 51 -2.78 -2.59 -14.67
CA ALA A 51 -2.65 -3.38 -15.91
C ALA A 51 -1.78 -4.65 -15.75
N GLY A 52 -1.88 -5.33 -14.60
CA GLY A 52 -1.11 -6.54 -14.30
C GLY A 52 0.35 -6.31 -13.93
N ARG A 53 0.80 -5.05 -13.85
CA ARG A 53 2.15 -4.69 -13.41
C ARG A 53 2.14 -4.38 -11.91
N PRO A 54 3.03 -4.97 -11.10
CA PRO A 54 3.13 -4.63 -9.68
C PRO A 54 3.56 -3.18 -9.51
N LEU A 55 3.04 -2.56 -8.45
CA LEU A 55 3.44 -1.22 -8.01
C LEU A 55 4.25 -1.32 -6.72
N PHE A 56 5.26 -0.46 -6.62
CA PHE A 56 6.13 -0.36 -5.46
C PHE A 56 6.21 1.09 -5.01
N LEU A 57 6.21 1.29 -3.69
CA LEU A 57 6.35 2.61 -3.09
C LEU A 57 7.78 2.76 -2.56
N GLY A 58 8.63 3.37 -3.38
CA GLY A 58 9.97 3.79 -3.01
C GLY A 58 9.92 4.99 -2.05
N VAL A 59 10.75 4.93 -1.01
CA VAL A 59 10.80 5.97 0.03
C VAL A 59 12.24 6.30 0.38
N SER A 60 12.58 7.58 0.30
CA SER A 60 13.85 8.13 0.77
C SER A 60 13.60 9.15 1.88
N PRO A 61 14.39 9.14 2.97
CA PRO A 61 14.42 10.27 3.90
C PRO A 61 14.89 11.55 3.19
N ARG A 62 14.67 12.68 3.85
CA ARG A 62 15.22 13.96 3.45
C ARG A 62 16.75 13.93 3.49
N LEU A 63 17.36 14.29 2.36
CA LEU A 63 18.81 14.42 2.20
C LEU A 63 19.17 15.86 1.85
N HIS A 64 20.47 16.15 1.85
CA HIS A 64 20.98 17.45 1.44
C HIS A 64 20.71 17.72 -0.05
N ASN A 65 20.85 16.69 -0.88
CA ASN A 65 20.60 16.73 -2.31
C ASN A 65 19.29 16.01 -2.65
N ARG A 66 18.39 16.70 -3.34
CA ARG A 66 17.08 16.15 -3.76
C ARG A 66 17.18 15.07 -4.83
N GLU A 67 18.23 15.10 -5.64
CA GLU A 67 18.48 14.06 -6.65
C GLU A 67 18.85 12.73 -5.98
N ASP A 68 19.69 12.78 -4.96
CA ASP A 68 20.04 11.60 -4.16
C ASP A 68 18.82 11.00 -3.46
N GLU A 69 17.84 11.82 -3.06
CA GLU A 69 16.58 11.31 -2.50
C GLU A 69 15.78 10.50 -3.53
N VAL A 70 15.73 10.97 -4.78
CA VAL A 70 15.04 10.23 -5.85
C VAL A 70 15.77 8.92 -6.12
N ASN A 71 17.10 8.96 -6.23
CA ASN A 71 17.91 7.76 -6.47
C ASN A 71 17.73 6.72 -5.37
N LEU A 72 17.70 7.16 -4.10
CA LEU A 72 17.47 6.26 -2.96
C LEU A 72 16.04 5.72 -2.92
N ALA A 73 15.03 6.51 -3.33
CA ALA A 73 13.65 6.05 -3.45
C ALA A 73 13.50 5.00 -4.57
N LEU A 74 14.16 5.21 -5.73
CA LEU A 74 14.18 4.25 -6.84
C LEU A 74 14.87 2.95 -6.43
N LEU A 75 16.01 3.03 -5.73
CA LEU A 75 16.67 1.86 -5.15
C LEU A 75 15.72 1.12 -4.21
N HIS A 76 15.04 1.84 -3.31
CA HIS A 76 14.08 1.21 -2.41
C HIS A 76 12.94 0.50 -3.16
N ALA A 77 12.40 1.08 -4.23
CA ALA A 77 11.42 0.39 -5.08
C ALA A 77 11.99 -0.88 -5.75
N ALA A 78 13.26 -0.83 -6.20
CA ALA A 78 13.95 -1.98 -6.78
C ALA A 78 14.19 -3.10 -5.75
N GLU A 79 14.53 -2.77 -4.50
CA GLU A 79 14.63 -3.75 -3.41
C GLU A 79 13.29 -4.48 -3.18
N GLN A 80 12.18 -3.74 -3.19
CA GLN A 80 10.84 -4.34 -3.08
C GLN A 80 10.53 -5.26 -4.27
N ALA A 81 10.92 -4.86 -5.49
CA ALA A 81 10.78 -5.69 -6.69
C ALA A 81 11.64 -6.97 -6.66
N SER A 82 12.84 -6.90 -6.06
CA SER A 82 13.68 -8.08 -5.82
C SER A 82 12.97 -9.06 -4.87
N ARG A 83 12.48 -8.56 -3.72
CA ARG A 83 11.69 -9.35 -2.74
C ARG A 83 10.43 -9.96 -3.35
N TYR A 84 9.74 -9.19 -4.20
CA TYR A 84 8.58 -9.65 -4.95
C TYR A 84 8.92 -10.84 -5.86
N THR A 85 10.08 -10.84 -6.50
CA THR A 85 10.48 -11.92 -7.41
C THR A 85 10.71 -13.22 -6.65
N ARG A 86 11.54 -13.15 -5.59
CA ARG A 86 11.84 -14.26 -4.70
C ARG A 86 12.52 -13.76 -3.44
N MET A 87 12.11 -14.25 -2.29
CA MET A 87 12.84 -14.08 -1.05
C MET A 87 12.79 -15.33 -0.20
N PHE A 88 13.83 -15.53 0.61
CA PHE A 88 13.80 -16.49 1.72
C PHE A 88 13.58 -15.70 3.00
N ALA A 89 12.66 -16.12 3.84
CA ALA A 89 12.43 -15.46 5.11
C ALA A 89 12.38 -16.48 6.25
N ARG A 90 12.94 -16.08 7.39
CA ARG A 90 12.97 -16.84 8.64
C ARG A 90 12.48 -15.96 9.77
N TYR A 91 11.54 -16.48 10.51
CA TYR A 91 11.00 -15.93 11.74
C TYR A 91 11.44 -16.78 12.92
N ARG A 92 11.87 -16.13 14.01
CA ARG A 92 12.24 -16.79 15.26
C ARG A 92 11.68 -16.02 16.45
N PHE A 93 10.88 -16.72 17.23
CA PHE A 93 10.37 -16.24 18.52
C PHE A 93 10.94 -17.08 19.65
N VAL A 94 11.66 -16.47 20.59
CA VAL A 94 12.20 -17.16 21.76
C VAL A 94 11.61 -16.56 23.02
N THR A 95 11.00 -17.39 23.86
CA THR A 95 10.56 -17.04 25.21
C THR A 95 11.48 -17.71 26.22
N GLN A 96 12.02 -16.94 27.15
CA GLN A 96 12.82 -17.47 28.27
C GLN A 96 12.13 -17.11 29.58
N ARG A 97 11.80 -18.11 30.40
CA ARG A 97 11.23 -17.93 31.75
C ARG A 97 12.20 -18.46 32.79
N GLY A 98 12.52 -17.67 33.80
CA GLY A 98 13.36 -18.10 34.92
C GLY A 98 13.58 -16.99 35.95
N GLY A 99 13.76 -17.35 37.22
CA GLY A 99 14.17 -16.41 38.27
C GLY A 99 13.27 -15.19 38.50
N GLY A 100 11.98 -15.29 38.15
CA GLY A 100 10.99 -14.20 38.29
C GLY A 100 10.89 -13.23 37.11
N ALA A 101 11.63 -13.45 36.03
CA ALA A 101 11.57 -12.64 34.80
C ALA A 101 11.17 -13.48 33.58
N VAL A 102 10.54 -12.82 32.60
CA VAL A 102 10.23 -13.38 31.29
C VAL A 102 10.92 -12.50 30.24
N GLY A 103 11.84 -13.09 29.48
CA GLY A 103 12.46 -12.48 28.31
C GLY A 103 11.80 -12.98 27.03
N TYR A 104 11.73 -12.12 26.01
CA TYR A 104 11.31 -12.49 24.67
C TYR A 104 12.30 -11.96 23.63
N LEU A 105 12.54 -12.75 22.59
CA LEU A 105 13.20 -12.35 21.36
C LEU A 105 12.22 -12.58 20.22
N ASP A 106 12.00 -11.57 19.41
CA ASP A 106 11.11 -11.57 18.26
C ASP A 106 11.94 -11.08 17.07
N ASP A 107 12.40 -12.01 16.23
CA ASP A 107 13.37 -11.74 15.16
C ASP A 107 12.84 -12.24 13.81
N ILE A 108 13.00 -11.41 12.79
CA ILE A 108 12.66 -11.73 11.41
C ILE A 108 13.83 -11.38 10.50
N GLN A 109 14.24 -12.36 9.70
CA GLN A 109 15.32 -12.24 8.73
C GLN A 109 14.73 -12.51 7.35
N ALA A 110 14.95 -11.57 6.43
CA ALA A 110 14.51 -11.69 5.04
C ALA A 110 15.72 -11.56 4.12
N ASP A 111 16.09 -12.67 3.49
CA ASP A 111 17.15 -12.78 2.51
C ASP A 111 16.57 -12.62 1.10
N TRP A 112 17.07 -11.64 0.37
CA TRP A 112 16.71 -11.32 -1.01
C TRP A 112 17.97 -10.90 -1.77
N ASP A 113 17.91 -10.94 -3.10
CA ASP A 113 19.09 -10.68 -3.93
C ASP A 113 19.31 -9.15 -4.08
N ALA A 114 20.29 -8.65 -3.32
CA ALA A 114 20.68 -7.24 -3.36
C ALA A 114 21.35 -6.85 -4.68
N ALA A 115 22.16 -7.73 -5.27
CA ALA A 115 22.78 -7.46 -6.56
C ALA A 115 21.72 -7.38 -7.66
N PHE A 116 20.70 -8.25 -7.60
CA PHE A 116 19.56 -8.18 -8.50
C PHE A 116 18.77 -6.88 -8.34
N ALA A 117 18.60 -6.36 -7.12
CA ALA A 117 17.96 -5.05 -6.92
C ALA A 117 18.75 -3.92 -7.59
N ASP A 118 20.09 -3.92 -7.50
CA ASP A 118 20.93 -2.93 -8.18
C ASP A 118 20.76 -2.98 -9.71
N GLU A 119 20.62 -4.18 -10.28
CA GLU A 119 20.29 -4.36 -11.71
C GLU A 119 18.88 -3.86 -12.04
N LEU A 120 17.91 -4.10 -11.16
CA LEU A 120 16.52 -3.68 -11.34
C LEU A 120 16.36 -2.16 -11.31
N VAL A 121 17.22 -1.40 -10.62
CA VAL A 121 17.16 0.08 -10.60
C VAL A 121 17.10 0.67 -12.01
N GLN A 122 17.84 0.10 -12.97
CA GLN A 122 17.87 0.57 -14.35
C GLN A 122 16.56 0.29 -15.12
N ARG A 123 15.68 -0.53 -14.56
CA ARG A 123 14.40 -0.95 -15.12
C ARG A 123 13.20 -0.39 -14.35
N VAL A 124 13.45 0.46 -13.36
CA VAL A 124 12.41 1.13 -12.58
C VAL A 124 11.80 2.25 -13.43
N GLU A 125 10.49 2.17 -13.66
CA GLU A 125 9.69 3.23 -14.28
C GLU A 125 8.95 3.99 -13.16
N ALA A 126 9.38 5.22 -12.89
CA ALA A 126 8.69 6.10 -11.96
C ALA A 126 7.37 6.61 -12.58
N LEU A 127 6.25 6.25 -11.97
CA LEU A 127 4.92 6.67 -12.41
C LEU A 127 4.52 7.99 -11.74
N GLU A 128 4.79 8.11 -10.44
CA GLU A 128 4.46 9.28 -9.65
C GLU A 128 5.63 9.60 -8.73
N THR A 129 5.93 10.87 -8.53
CA THR A 129 6.97 11.33 -7.60
C THR A 129 6.45 12.50 -6.80
N PHE A 130 6.58 12.40 -5.48
CA PHE A 130 6.15 13.45 -4.56
C PHE A 130 7.20 13.67 -3.47
N ARG A 131 7.17 14.86 -2.90
CA ARG A 131 8.18 15.34 -1.95
C ARG A 131 7.50 16.09 -0.84
N ASP A 132 8.00 15.90 0.37
CA ASP A 132 7.57 16.65 1.54
C ASP A 132 8.78 17.04 2.40
N GLU A 133 8.52 17.36 3.67
CA GLU A 133 9.53 17.68 4.67
C GLU A 133 10.28 16.44 5.18
N GLN A 134 9.66 15.25 5.09
CA GLN A 134 10.24 13.99 5.56
C GLN A 134 11.13 13.33 4.49
N GLY A 135 10.89 13.59 3.20
CA GLY A 135 11.74 13.13 2.12
C GLY A 135 11.12 13.14 0.73
N THR A 136 11.47 12.13 -0.07
CA THR A 136 10.98 11.90 -1.43
C THR A 136 10.41 10.50 -1.52
N TYR A 137 9.33 10.38 -2.27
CA TYR A 137 8.62 9.13 -2.48
C TYR A 137 8.34 8.96 -3.96
N VAL A 138 8.42 7.72 -4.41
CA VAL A 138 8.24 7.35 -5.81
C VAL A 138 7.31 6.15 -5.87
N VAL A 139 6.21 6.29 -6.59
CA VAL A 139 5.43 5.13 -7.04
C VAL A 139 6.04 4.67 -8.33
N ALA A 140 6.47 3.42 -8.36
CA ALA A 140 7.12 2.87 -9.53
C ALA A 140 6.61 1.48 -9.85
N THR A 141 6.83 1.10 -11.10
CA THR A 141 6.75 -0.28 -11.55
C THR A 141 8.11 -0.69 -12.12
N VAL A 142 8.35 -1.99 -12.27
CA VAL A 142 9.65 -2.51 -12.68
C VAL A 142 9.46 -3.48 -13.83
N ASP A 143 10.26 -3.34 -14.88
CA ASP A 143 10.21 -4.23 -16.03
C ASP A 143 11.04 -5.50 -15.84
N GLY A 144 10.56 -6.60 -16.42
CA GLY A 144 11.27 -7.89 -16.41
C GLY A 144 11.08 -8.71 -15.13
N ILE A 145 10.07 -8.40 -14.31
CA ILE A 145 9.63 -9.20 -13.16
C ILE A 145 8.29 -9.91 -13.44
N PRO A 146 7.91 -10.95 -12.68
CA PRO A 146 6.65 -11.65 -12.87
C PRO A 146 5.42 -10.72 -12.83
N PRO A 147 4.34 -11.03 -13.58
CA PRO A 147 3.12 -10.25 -13.53
C PRO A 147 2.45 -10.39 -12.16
N ALA A 148 1.81 -9.31 -11.71
CA ALA A 148 1.11 -9.26 -10.43
C ALA A 148 -0.27 -9.94 -10.50
N PRO A 149 -0.81 -10.41 -9.36
CA PRO A 149 -2.18 -10.90 -9.32
C PRO A 149 -3.19 -9.83 -9.73
N VAL A 150 -4.31 -10.28 -10.30
CA VAL A 150 -5.49 -9.43 -10.45
C VAL A 150 -6.13 -9.32 -9.08
N VAL A 151 -6.16 -8.11 -8.54
CA VAL A 151 -6.65 -7.82 -7.20
C VAL A 151 -7.72 -6.74 -7.32
N GLU A 152 -8.94 -7.10 -6.94
CA GLU A 152 -10.06 -6.16 -6.81
C GLU A 152 -10.37 -6.03 -5.32
N ILE A 153 -10.01 -4.89 -4.74
CA ILE A 153 -10.32 -4.58 -3.33
C ILE A 153 -11.19 -3.33 -3.33
N ASP A 154 -12.50 -3.54 -3.22
CA ASP A 154 -13.49 -2.45 -3.21
C ASP A 154 -13.35 -1.52 -1.99
N THR A 155 -12.66 -1.97 -0.94
CA THR A 155 -12.55 -1.29 0.37
C THR A 155 -11.28 -0.45 0.54
N LEU A 156 -10.49 -0.24 -0.52
CA LEU A 156 -9.31 0.63 -0.46
C LEU A 156 -9.68 2.11 -0.34
N HIS A 157 -10.83 2.49 -0.90
CA HIS A 157 -11.27 3.86 -0.98
C HIS A 157 -12.41 4.13 0.00
N GLY A 158 -12.20 5.04 0.95
CA GLY A 158 -13.22 5.44 1.91
C GLY A 158 -12.68 6.40 2.98
N PRO A 159 -13.53 7.27 3.55
CA PRO A 159 -13.12 8.08 4.68
C PRO A 159 -12.86 7.20 5.91
N GLY A 160 -11.82 7.53 6.69
CA GLY A 160 -11.48 6.82 7.91
C GLY A 160 -10.51 5.64 7.73
N GLU A 161 -10.60 4.68 8.66
CA GLU A 161 -9.80 3.46 8.69
C GLU A 161 -10.35 2.45 7.67
N PRO A 162 -9.50 1.91 6.77
CA PRO A 162 -9.93 0.92 5.80
C PRO A 162 -10.38 -0.40 6.46
N GLU A 163 -11.42 -1.04 5.91
CA GLU A 163 -11.94 -2.31 6.45
C GLU A 163 -10.86 -3.40 6.51
N TRP A 164 -9.95 -3.41 5.52
CA TRP A 164 -8.89 -4.41 5.42
C TRP A 164 -7.96 -4.44 6.63
N VAL A 165 -7.86 -3.35 7.40
CA VAL A 165 -7.06 -3.31 8.64
C VAL A 165 -7.58 -4.30 9.67
N SER A 166 -8.89 -4.47 9.76
CA SER A 166 -9.56 -5.39 10.70
C SER A 166 -10.02 -6.70 10.06
N ARG A 167 -10.28 -6.67 8.74
CA ARG A 167 -10.78 -7.80 7.96
C ARG A 167 -10.07 -7.82 6.61
N PRO A 168 -8.87 -8.42 6.53
CA PRO A 168 -8.14 -8.55 5.28
C PRO A 168 -8.99 -9.29 4.23
N PRO A 169 -8.95 -8.86 2.95
CA PRO A 169 -9.69 -9.53 1.88
C PRO A 169 -9.08 -10.91 1.59
N VAL A 170 -9.89 -11.81 1.03
CA VAL A 170 -9.41 -13.12 0.56
C VAL A 170 -9.10 -13.02 -0.94
N ILE A 171 -7.85 -13.30 -1.30
CA ILE A 171 -7.39 -13.29 -2.69
C ILE A 171 -7.03 -14.73 -3.09
N PRO A 172 -7.73 -15.36 -4.04
CA PRO A 172 -7.49 -16.76 -4.40
C PRO A 172 -6.03 -17.03 -4.83
N GLY A 173 -5.40 -18.02 -4.20
CA GLY A 173 -4.00 -18.41 -4.46
C GLY A 173 -2.95 -17.54 -3.77
N PHE A 174 -3.37 -16.65 -2.86
CA PHE A 174 -2.49 -15.79 -2.09
C PHE A 174 -2.84 -15.86 -0.60
N ILE A 175 -1.78 -15.84 0.22
CA ILE A 175 -1.87 -15.55 1.64
C ILE A 175 -1.91 -14.03 1.79
N VAL A 176 -2.95 -13.52 2.45
CA VAL A 176 -3.15 -12.08 2.66
C VAL A 176 -3.05 -11.79 4.15
N THR A 177 -2.18 -10.87 4.53
CA THR A 177 -1.99 -10.48 5.94
C THR A 177 -1.88 -8.97 6.08
N VAL A 178 -2.06 -8.50 7.31
CA VAL A 178 -1.85 -7.11 7.68
C VAL A 178 -0.81 -7.05 8.78
N GLY A 179 0.25 -6.28 8.54
CA GLY A 179 1.22 -5.92 9.55
C GLY A 179 0.92 -4.54 10.12
N ALA A 180 1.26 -4.34 11.38
CA ALA A 180 0.94 -3.12 12.11
C ALA A 180 2.08 -2.76 13.05
N THR A 181 2.70 -1.61 12.85
CA THR A 181 3.78 -1.14 13.72
C THR A 181 3.51 0.25 14.27
N ARG A 182 4.22 0.60 15.35
CA ARG A 182 4.19 1.96 15.89
C ARG A 182 5.07 2.88 15.05
N ARG A 183 4.72 4.16 15.05
CA ARG A 183 5.54 5.19 14.41
C ARG A 183 6.98 5.17 14.92
N SER A 184 7.90 5.08 13.97
CA SER A 184 9.33 5.29 14.15
C SER A 184 9.72 6.73 13.77
N ARG A 185 10.98 7.09 14.05
CA ARG A 185 11.51 8.42 13.71
C ARG A 185 11.45 8.70 12.21
N ARG A 186 11.71 7.69 11.39
CA ARG A 186 11.61 7.77 9.93
C ARG A 186 10.38 7.01 9.47
N ILE A 187 9.68 7.59 8.50
CA ILE A 187 8.50 6.96 7.91
C ILE A 187 8.85 5.65 7.23
N ARG A 188 9.95 5.60 6.46
CA ARG A 188 10.46 4.37 5.85
C ARG A 188 10.56 3.23 6.87
N ASP A 189 11.23 3.46 8.00
CA ASP A 189 11.39 2.44 9.04
C ASP A 189 10.02 1.92 9.56
N SER A 190 9.01 2.80 9.65
CA SER A 190 7.65 2.41 10.06
C SER A 190 6.95 1.57 8.99
N LEU A 191 7.12 1.92 7.71
CA LEU A 191 6.54 1.16 6.60
C LEU A 191 7.24 -0.21 6.46
N ASP A 192 8.58 -0.23 6.47
CA ASP A 192 9.38 -1.45 6.35
C ASP A 192 9.11 -2.41 7.53
N THR A 193 8.92 -1.89 8.75
CA THR A 193 8.57 -2.71 9.92
C THR A 193 7.13 -3.24 9.84
N ALA A 194 6.17 -2.43 9.35
CA ALA A 194 4.82 -2.93 9.10
C ALA A 194 4.81 -4.03 8.03
N ASP A 195 5.61 -3.90 6.97
CA ASP A 195 5.77 -4.95 5.96
C ASP A 195 6.40 -6.23 6.57
N GLN A 196 7.38 -6.09 7.48
CA GLN A 196 8.00 -7.21 8.19
C GLN A 196 7.02 -7.91 9.14
N ASP A 197 6.17 -7.18 9.87
CA ASP A 197 5.13 -7.77 10.70
C ASP A 197 4.10 -8.54 9.85
N ALA A 198 3.74 -8.01 8.67
CA ALA A 198 2.86 -8.72 7.74
C ALA A 198 3.51 -10.02 7.23
N LEU A 199 4.82 -9.96 6.92
CA LEU A 199 5.62 -11.11 6.49
C LEU A 199 5.69 -12.18 7.59
N LYS A 200 5.89 -11.79 8.85
CA LYS A 200 5.86 -12.72 9.99
C LYS A 200 4.56 -13.51 10.03
N GLU A 201 3.41 -12.85 9.88
CA GLU A 201 2.11 -13.52 9.86
C GLU A 201 1.97 -14.46 8.65
N ILE A 202 2.49 -14.07 7.47
CA ILE A 202 2.54 -14.96 6.29
C ILE A 202 3.33 -16.23 6.61
N LEU A 203 4.50 -16.10 7.23
CA LEU A 203 5.35 -17.24 7.60
C LEU A 203 4.66 -18.18 8.58
N LEU A 204 3.94 -17.63 9.56
CA LEU A 204 3.17 -18.39 10.54
C LEU A 204 1.97 -19.11 9.89
N GLN A 205 1.30 -18.49 8.92
CA GLN A 205 0.16 -19.08 8.22
C GLN A 205 0.57 -20.11 7.16
N ALA A 206 1.69 -19.92 6.47
CA ALA A 206 2.15 -20.76 5.36
C ALA A 206 2.55 -22.20 5.76
N GLN A 207 2.17 -22.67 6.96
CA GLN A 207 2.56 -23.97 7.52
C GLN A 207 4.07 -24.24 7.37
N SER A 208 4.86 -23.18 7.49
CA SER A 208 6.31 -23.28 7.55
C SER A 208 6.71 -24.25 8.65
N THR A 209 7.90 -24.84 8.56
CA THR A 209 8.33 -25.87 9.53
C THR A 209 8.43 -25.27 10.93
N VAL A 210 7.34 -25.30 11.70
CA VAL A 210 7.29 -24.76 13.05
C VAL A 210 8.06 -25.69 13.98
N ARG A 211 9.29 -25.31 14.30
CA ARG A 211 10.10 -26.06 15.28
C ARG A 211 9.88 -25.45 16.65
N MET A 212 9.27 -26.24 17.54
CA MET A 212 9.19 -25.92 18.96
C MET A 212 10.40 -26.55 19.67
N ILE A 213 11.28 -25.72 20.23
CA ILE A 213 12.44 -26.16 21.00
C ILE A 213 12.20 -25.80 22.47
N GLU A 214 12.11 -26.80 23.35
CA GLU A 214 12.02 -26.60 24.80
C GLU A 214 13.31 -27.09 25.48
N ASP A 215 14.02 -26.19 26.18
CA ASP A 215 15.15 -26.53 27.05
C ASP A 215 14.77 -26.23 28.51
N ARG A 216 14.74 -27.26 29.36
CA ARG A 216 14.49 -27.16 30.81
C ARG A 216 15.78 -27.48 31.54
N ARG A 217 16.27 -26.53 32.36
CA ARG A 217 17.43 -26.74 33.23
C ARG A 217 17.04 -26.63 34.69
N ASP A 218 17.26 -27.72 35.43
CA ASP A 218 17.11 -27.79 36.88
C ASP A 218 18.50 -27.66 37.55
N ILE A 219 18.66 -26.72 38.49
CA ILE A 219 19.92 -26.51 39.24
C ILE A 219 19.79 -27.13 40.64
N ASP A 220 20.28 -28.35 40.78
CA ASP A 220 20.05 -29.24 41.95
C ASP A 220 20.72 -28.83 43.29
N ARG A 221 21.23 -27.60 43.46
CA ARG A 221 22.04 -27.28 44.65
C ARG A 221 21.70 -26.05 45.48
N VAL A 222 20.85 -25.13 45.03
CA VAL A 222 20.38 -24.00 45.87
C VAL A 222 19.01 -23.52 45.36
N GLY A 223 17.92 -24.10 45.85
CA GLY A 223 16.55 -23.71 45.47
C GLY A 223 16.17 -24.08 44.03
N THR A 224 14.90 -24.38 43.80
CA THR A 224 14.37 -24.76 42.49
C THR A 224 14.31 -23.53 41.57
N LEU A 225 15.43 -23.14 40.94
CA LEU A 225 15.43 -22.17 39.85
C LEU A 225 15.24 -22.92 38.54
N GLU A 226 13.99 -23.05 38.12
CA GLU A 226 13.63 -23.60 36.81
C GLU A 226 13.83 -22.52 35.74
N THR A 227 14.62 -22.83 34.70
CA THR A 227 14.69 -22.02 33.48
C THR A 227 14.10 -22.81 32.33
N THR A 228 13.05 -22.27 31.72
CA THR A 228 12.37 -22.83 30.53
C THR A 228 12.63 -21.90 29.36
N THR A 229 13.26 -22.42 28.30
CA THR A 229 13.40 -21.71 27.02
C THR A 229 12.50 -22.39 25.99
N ALA A 230 11.56 -21.65 25.42
CA ALA A 230 10.73 -22.10 24.30
C ALA A 230 11.08 -21.27 23.07
N ALA A 231 11.43 -21.93 21.95
CA ALA A 231 11.62 -21.26 20.67
C ALA A 231 10.60 -21.76 19.64
N GLN A 232 10.06 -20.85 18.85
CA GLN A 232 9.24 -21.09 17.67
C GLN A 232 9.99 -20.53 16.46
N GLU A 233 10.26 -21.38 15.48
CA GLU A 233 10.93 -20.99 14.24
C GLU A 233 10.03 -21.29 13.04
N ALA A 234 9.94 -20.37 12.09
CA ALA A 234 9.16 -20.50 10.86
C ALA A 234 10.02 -20.02 9.69
N GLU A 235 10.15 -20.81 8.63
CA GLU A 235 10.92 -20.40 7.44
C GLU A 235 10.22 -20.82 6.14
N ALA A 236 10.30 -19.97 5.12
CA ALA A 236 9.74 -20.23 3.81
C ALA A 236 10.49 -19.50 2.70
N VAL A 237 10.43 -20.05 1.49
CA VAL A 237 10.75 -19.31 0.26
C VAL A 237 9.43 -18.73 -0.25
N LEU A 238 9.37 -17.41 -0.38
CA LEU A 238 8.18 -16.70 -0.80
C LEU A 238 8.38 -16.09 -2.18
N ARG A 239 7.30 -16.05 -2.95
CA ARG A 239 7.22 -15.39 -4.25
C ARG A 239 6.03 -14.46 -4.28
N GLN A 240 6.15 -13.45 -5.12
CA GLN A 240 5.14 -12.42 -5.33
C GLN A 240 4.72 -11.73 -4.03
N PHE A 241 5.69 -11.51 -3.13
CA PHE A 241 5.48 -10.72 -1.92
C PHE A 241 5.27 -9.25 -2.30
N LEU A 242 4.04 -8.77 -2.17
CA LEU A 242 3.62 -7.46 -2.65
C LEU A 242 2.79 -6.72 -1.61
N VAL A 243 3.12 -5.45 -1.38
CA VAL A 243 2.29 -4.54 -0.59
C VAL A 243 1.19 -3.98 -1.49
N LEU A 244 -0.07 -4.22 -1.13
CA LEU A 244 -1.22 -3.76 -1.90
C LEU A 244 -1.75 -2.41 -1.43
N ALA A 245 -1.62 -2.13 -0.14
CA ALA A 245 -2.07 -0.89 0.46
C ALA A 245 -1.36 -0.66 1.78
N ARG A 246 -1.28 0.61 2.17
CA ARG A 246 -0.79 1.06 3.46
C ARG A 246 -1.76 2.09 4.04
N TYR A 247 -1.85 2.12 5.35
CA TYR A 247 -2.69 3.07 6.07
C TYR A 247 -1.94 3.63 7.27
N ALA A 248 -1.99 4.94 7.43
CA ALA A 248 -1.58 5.64 8.64
C ALA A 248 -2.79 6.44 9.12
N PRO A 249 -3.28 6.23 10.36
CA PRO A 249 -4.35 7.05 10.88
C PRO A 249 -3.86 8.50 11.08
N PRO A 250 -4.77 9.50 11.09
CA PRO A 250 -4.40 10.91 11.24
C PRO A 250 -3.68 11.25 12.54
N ASP A 251 -3.79 10.40 13.57
CA ASP A 251 -3.05 10.53 14.82
C ASP A 251 -1.55 10.20 14.68
N GLY A 252 -1.16 9.54 13.58
CA GLY A 252 0.19 9.10 13.29
C GLY A 252 0.74 8.11 14.31
N GLY A 253 -0.11 7.38 15.03
CA GLY A 253 0.32 6.44 16.08
C GLY A 253 0.86 5.12 15.52
N TYR A 254 0.21 4.63 14.46
CA TYR A 254 0.48 3.33 13.86
C TYR A 254 0.59 3.41 12.33
N TYR A 255 1.29 2.45 11.75
CA TYR A 255 1.39 2.22 10.32
C TYR A 255 0.97 0.80 10.02
N TYR A 256 0.08 0.64 9.05
CA TYR A 256 -0.45 -0.63 8.61
C TYR A 256 -0.03 -0.91 7.18
N SER A 257 0.31 -2.16 6.89
CA SER A 257 0.61 -2.65 5.55
C SER A 257 -0.22 -3.88 5.24
N LEU A 258 -1.04 -3.81 4.18
CA LEU A 258 -1.74 -4.95 3.60
C LEU A 258 -0.83 -5.61 2.58
N VAL A 259 -0.50 -6.88 2.82
CA VAL A 259 0.51 -7.60 2.04
C VAL A 259 -0.05 -8.92 1.55
N VAL A 260 0.40 -9.32 0.37
CA VAL A 260 0.11 -10.64 -0.20
C VAL A 260 1.39 -11.39 -0.54
N ALA A 261 1.35 -12.70 -0.44
CA ALA A 261 2.36 -13.59 -1.01
C ALA A 261 1.66 -14.80 -1.65
N ARG A 262 2.26 -15.36 -2.71
CA ARG A 262 1.68 -16.51 -3.39
C ARG A 262 1.72 -17.74 -2.48
N GLU A 263 0.61 -18.46 -2.39
CA GLU A 263 0.54 -19.78 -1.76
C GLU A 263 1.24 -20.80 -2.67
N GLU A 264 2.25 -21.52 -2.17
CA GLU A 264 2.95 -22.58 -2.93
C GLU A 264 2.14 -23.89 -3.02
#